data_AF-A0A150V5B9-F1
#
_entry.id   AF-A0A150V5B9-F1
#
_cell.length_a   1.000
_cell.length_b   1.000
_cell.length_c   1.000
_cell.angle_alpha   90.00
_cell.angle_beta   90.00
_cell.angle_gamma   90.00
#
_symmetry.space_group_name_H-M   'P 1'
#
loop_
_entity.id
_entity.type
_entity.pdbx_description
1 polymer ?
#
loop_
_entity_poly.entity_id
_entity_poly.type
_entity_poly.pdbx_seq_one_letter_code
_entity_poly.pdbx_strand_id
1 'polypeptide(L)'
;MADRLTQLQDAIDNQMTLMYAAINYIQRQAPYGHIEGQPSQAPSMPDSAGPQSAVSQSQTQHPNGNAVPQVASSHPPSSPPPDAPDVFNTSLRELAQSLVLQEQQIEFLINSLPGLGNSEESQRNRIRELEKELREVEDERKKAEVERDLLVDVLGEVIVRGSQRIP
;
A
#
# COMPACT_ATOMS: atom_id res chain seq x y z
N MET A 1 18.84 -8.90 -3.80
CA MET A 1 17.40 -8.57 -3.84
C MET A 1 16.58 -9.87 -3.92
N ALA A 2 16.56 -10.68 -2.85
CA ALA A 2 15.80 -11.95 -2.81
C ALA A 2 14.39 -11.78 -2.23
N ASP A 3 14.08 -10.61 -1.67
CA ASP A 3 12.88 -10.37 -0.88
C ASP A 3 11.63 -10.06 -1.73
N ARG A 4 11.55 -10.61 -2.94
CA ARG A 4 10.40 -10.39 -3.83
C ARG A 4 9.18 -11.20 -3.42
N LEU A 5 9.41 -12.38 -2.83
CA LEU A 5 8.33 -13.23 -2.33
C LEU A 5 7.66 -12.64 -1.09
N THR A 6 8.42 -12.00 -0.19
CA THR A 6 7.86 -11.28 0.96
C THR A 6 7.14 -10.01 0.50
N GLN A 7 7.72 -9.25 -0.43
CA GLN A 7 7.05 -8.09 -1.03
C GLN A 7 5.73 -8.45 -1.71
N LEU A 8 5.64 -9.63 -2.33
CA LEU A 8 4.39 -10.13 -2.90
C LEU A 8 3.35 -10.43 -1.80
N GLN A 9 3.78 -11.04 -0.69
CA GLN A 9 2.92 -11.28 0.47
C GLN A 9 2.38 -9.96 1.04
N ASP A 10 3.26 -8.98 1.28
CA ASP A 10 2.87 -7.65 1.77
C ASP A 10 1.89 -6.95 0.80
N ALA A 11 2.12 -7.07 -0.51
CA ALA A 11 1.25 -6.48 -1.53
C ALA A 11 -0.16 -7.09 -1.53
N ILE A 12 -0.27 -8.41 -1.36
CA ILE A 12 -1.55 -9.13 -1.27
C ILE A 12 -2.27 -8.78 0.04
N ASP A 13 -1.56 -8.72 1.17
CA ASP A 13 -2.14 -8.35 2.46
C ASP A 13 -2.68 -6.92 2.45
N ASN A 14 -1.95 -5.99 1.82
CA ASN A 14 -2.41 -4.64 1.62
C ASN A 14 -3.62 -4.57 0.66
N GLN A 15 -3.69 -5.43 -0.36
CA GLN A 15 -4.84 -5.49 -1.28
C GLN A 15 -6.10 -5.95 -0.52
N MET A 16 -5.99 -7.00 0.30
CA MET A 16 -7.11 -7.47 1.12
C MET A 16 -7.59 -6.40 2.11
N THR A 17 -6.66 -5.65 2.71
CA THR A 17 -6.97 -4.52 3.59
C THR A 17 -7.75 -3.44 2.85
N LEU A 18 -7.31 -3.08 1.64
CA LEU A 18 -7.99 -2.10 0.79
C LEU A 18 -9.39 -2.59 0.37
N MET A 19 -9.55 -3.86 0.02
CA MET A 19 -10.86 -4.45 -0.33
C MET A 19 -11.84 -4.42 0.86
N TYR A 20 -11.37 -4.75 2.06
CA TYR A 20 -12.20 -4.66 3.26
C TYR A 20 -12.60 -3.20 3.56
N ALA A 21 -11.65 -2.27 3.50
CA ALA A 21 -11.91 -0.85 3.70
C ALA A 21 -12.92 -0.31 2.66
N ALA A 22 -12.79 -0.74 1.40
CA ALA A 22 -13.69 -0.38 0.31
C ALA A 22 -15.13 -0.81 0.59
N ILE A 23 -15.34 -2.07 0.96
CA ILE A 23 -16.67 -2.61 1.24
C ILE A 23 -17.28 -1.88 2.44
N ASN A 24 -16.49 -1.62 3.49
CA ASN A 24 -16.97 -0.87 4.65
C ASN A 24 -17.31 0.58 4.32
N TYR A 25 -16.51 1.24 3.47
CA TYR A 25 -16.79 2.59 2.99
C TYR A 25 -18.12 2.64 2.23
N ILE A 26 -18.32 1.69 1.30
CA ILE A 26 -19.58 1.58 0.54
C ILE A 26 -20.76 1.33 1.49
N GLN A 27 -20.62 0.42 2.44
CA GLN A 27 -21.70 0.06 3.35
C GLN A 27 -22.11 1.22 4.27
N ARG A 28 -21.15 2.08 4.67
CA ARG A 28 -21.39 3.18 5.61
C ARG A 28 -21.77 4.49 4.94
N GLN A 29 -21.12 4.82 3.83
CA GLN A 29 -21.23 6.15 3.21
C GLN A 29 -22.10 6.19 1.96
N ALA A 30 -22.66 5.06 1.50
CA ALA A 30 -23.52 5.06 0.33
C ALA A 30 -24.74 5.99 0.50
N PRO A 31 -24.99 6.90 -0.46
CA PRO A 31 -26.13 7.80 -0.41
C PRO A 31 -27.45 7.00 -0.51
N TYR A 32 -28.50 7.51 0.11
CA TYR A 32 -29.82 6.90 0.02
C TYR A 32 -30.34 6.93 -1.42
N GLY A 33 -30.91 5.82 -1.87
CA GLY A 33 -31.52 5.73 -3.20
C GLY A 33 -32.75 6.64 -3.32
N HIS A 34 -32.90 7.28 -4.48
CA HIS A 34 -34.11 8.00 -4.84
C HIS A 34 -35.04 7.07 -5.62
N ILE A 35 -36.27 6.90 -5.15
CA ILE A 35 -37.32 6.14 -5.85
C ILE A 35 -38.28 7.16 -6.47
N GLU A 36 -38.48 7.09 -7.78
CA GLU A 36 -39.39 7.99 -8.50
C GLU A 36 -40.81 7.92 -7.90
N GLY A 37 -41.37 9.09 -7.56
CA GLY A 37 -42.71 9.21 -6.98
C GLY A 37 -42.78 9.05 -5.46
N GLN A 38 -41.67 8.79 -4.75
CA GLN A 38 -41.64 8.81 -3.28
C GLN A 38 -40.85 10.01 -2.74
N PRO A 39 -41.35 10.68 -1.67
CA PRO A 39 -40.58 11.70 -0.98
C PRO A 39 -39.34 11.09 -0.34
N SER A 40 -38.21 11.81 -0.37
CA SER A 40 -36.96 11.36 0.23
C SER A 40 -37.17 11.12 1.73
N GLN A 41 -36.86 9.90 2.18
CA GLN A 41 -36.84 9.53 3.60
C GLN A 41 -35.47 9.74 4.24
N ALA A 42 -34.51 10.32 3.50
CA ALA A 42 -33.19 10.62 4.03
C ALA A 42 -33.32 11.59 5.23
N PRO A 43 -32.55 11.40 6.31
CA PRO A 43 -32.48 12.37 7.39
C PRO A 43 -32.14 13.75 6.83
N SER A 44 -33.00 14.75 7.06
CA SER A 44 -32.74 16.14 6.69
C SER A 44 -31.56 16.66 7.49
N MET A 45 -30.38 16.66 6.89
CA MET A 45 -29.16 17.23 7.47
C MET A 45 -29.32 18.75 7.58
N PRO A 46 -28.90 19.39 8.69
CA PRO A 46 -28.95 20.84 8.81
C PRO A 46 -27.92 21.46 7.86
N ASP A 47 -28.45 22.07 6.81
CA ASP A 47 -27.72 22.82 5.80
C ASP A 47 -26.88 23.92 6.48
N SER A 48 -25.55 23.79 6.43
CA SER A 48 -24.62 24.77 6.98
C SER A 48 -23.89 25.51 5.86
N ALA A 49 -24.57 26.45 5.20
CA ALA A 49 -23.98 27.62 4.52
C ALA A 49 -25.10 28.57 3.99
N GLY A 50 -25.19 29.81 4.51
CA GLY A 50 -26.31 30.78 4.37
C GLY A 50 -26.49 31.48 2.98
N PRO A 51 -27.07 32.72 2.87
CA PRO A 51 -27.52 33.69 3.87
C PRO A 51 -29.02 34.04 3.83
N GLN A 52 -29.45 34.77 4.85
CA GLN A 52 -30.79 35.29 5.13
C GLN A 52 -31.52 35.89 3.92
N SER A 53 -32.78 35.49 3.74
CA SER A 53 -33.80 36.34 3.15
C SER A 53 -35.07 36.24 3.99
N ALA A 54 -35.25 37.26 4.82
CA ALA A 54 -36.46 37.49 5.57
C ALA A 54 -37.59 37.86 4.60
N VAL A 55 -38.64 37.04 4.54
CA VAL A 55 -40.00 37.51 4.26
C VAL A 55 -40.94 36.80 5.22
N SER A 56 -41.44 37.56 6.19
CA SER A 56 -42.58 37.22 7.04
C SER A 56 -43.89 37.52 6.31
N GLN A 57 -44.88 36.65 6.47
CA GLN A 57 -46.34 36.91 6.55
C GLN A 57 -47.03 35.55 6.85
N SER A 58 -47.42 35.24 8.10
CA SER A 58 -48.74 35.49 8.75
C SER A 58 -49.92 34.88 7.97
N GLN A 59 -50.92 34.15 8.48
CA GLN A 59 -51.43 33.72 9.80
C GLN A 59 -52.58 32.72 9.45
N THR A 60 -52.88 31.64 10.19
CA THR A 60 -54.04 31.57 11.10
C THR A 60 -54.02 30.32 11.99
N GLN A 61 -54.36 30.55 13.27
CA GLN A 61 -54.55 29.64 14.39
C GLN A 61 -55.70 28.64 14.18
N HIS A 62 -55.72 27.52 14.92
CA HIS A 62 -56.74 27.18 15.94
C HIS A 62 -56.28 25.95 16.79
N PRO A 63 -56.81 25.76 18.02
CA PRO A 63 -56.10 25.12 19.13
C PRO A 63 -56.68 23.78 19.62
N ASN A 64 -55.92 23.14 20.52
CA ASN A 64 -56.36 22.29 21.64
C ASN A 64 -56.40 20.75 21.42
N GLY A 65 -55.47 20.04 22.08
CA GLY A 65 -55.55 18.60 22.29
C GLY A 65 -54.24 17.94 22.77
N ASN A 66 -54.02 17.96 24.08
CA ASN A 66 -53.17 17.08 24.90
C ASN A 66 -51.76 16.68 24.39
N ALA A 67 -50.75 17.38 24.92
CA ALA A 67 -49.37 16.94 24.94
C ALA A 67 -49.20 15.70 25.82
N VAL A 68 -48.78 14.59 25.20
CA VAL A 68 -47.94 13.58 25.86
C VAL A 68 -46.51 13.76 25.33
N PRO A 69 -45.48 13.81 26.20
CA PRO A 69 -44.13 14.13 25.78
C PRO A 69 -43.56 12.99 24.95
N GLN A 70 -43.22 13.29 23.69
CA GLN A 70 -42.44 12.41 22.85
C GLN A 70 -41.04 12.35 23.46
N VAL A 71 -40.74 11.25 24.17
CA VAL A 71 -39.41 10.94 24.68
C VAL A 71 -38.45 10.87 23.49
N ALA A 72 -37.71 11.96 23.30
CA ALA A 72 -36.58 12.01 22.39
C ALA A 72 -35.58 10.95 22.86
N SER A 73 -35.58 9.80 22.19
CA SER A 73 -34.56 8.78 22.33
C SER A 73 -33.28 9.36 21.73
N SER A 74 -32.52 10.04 22.57
CA SER A 74 -31.15 10.49 22.31
C SER A 74 -30.22 9.28 22.29
N HIS A 75 -30.40 8.38 21.33
CA HIS A 75 -29.29 7.51 20.92
C HIS A 75 -28.46 8.32 19.93
N PRO A 76 -27.16 8.56 20.18
CA PRO A 76 -26.30 9.12 19.14
C PRO A 76 -26.41 8.19 17.92
N PRO A 77 -26.53 8.71 16.69
CA PRO A 77 -26.56 7.86 15.51
C PRO A 77 -25.28 7.02 15.51
N SER A 78 -25.45 5.70 15.56
CA SER A 78 -24.35 4.73 15.69
C SER A 78 -23.49 4.63 14.41
N SER A 79 -23.74 5.47 13.41
CA SER A 79 -23.10 5.49 12.11
C SER A 79 -22.86 6.93 11.66
N PRO A 80 -21.71 7.22 11.03
CA PRO A 80 -21.50 8.52 10.39
C PRO A 80 -22.60 8.78 9.34
N PRO A 81 -22.94 10.05 9.08
CA PRO A 81 -23.89 10.40 8.04
C PRO A 81 -23.33 10.02 6.66
N PRO A 82 -24.19 9.59 5.71
CA PRO A 82 -23.78 9.31 4.33
C PRO A 82 -23.16 10.51 3.64
N ASP A 83 -22.26 10.23 2.70
CA ASP A 83 -21.62 11.28 1.90
C ASP A 83 -22.57 11.81 0.82
N ALA A 84 -22.33 13.02 0.34
CA ALA A 84 -22.98 13.54 -0.86
C ALA A 84 -22.67 12.64 -2.06
N PRO A 85 -23.60 12.45 -3.02
CA PRO A 85 -23.43 11.50 -4.12
C PRO A 85 -22.20 11.79 -4.98
N ASP A 86 -21.85 13.06 -5.20
CA ASP A 86 -20.68 13.45 -6.00
C ASP A 86 -19.35 13.08 -5.31
N VAL A 87 -19.28 13.31 -3.99
CA VAL A 87 -18.10 12.97 -3.17
C VAL A 87 -17.95 11.45 -3.11
N PHE A 88 -19.05 10.73 -2.85
CA PHE A 88 -19.05 9.27 -2.81
C PHE A 88 -18.58 8.64 -4.14
N ASN A 89 -19.08 9.12 -5.28
CA ASN A 89 -18.67 8.63 -6.60
C ASN A 89 -17.21 8.94 -6.91
N THR A 90 -16.70 10.09 -6.47
CA THR A 90 -15.29 10.46 -6.61
C THR A 90 -14.39 9.52 -5.81
N SER A 91 -14.71 9.33 -4.52
CA SER A 91 -14.01 8.39 -3.63
C SER A 91 -14.03 6.95 -4.15
N LEU A 92 -15.17 6.49 -4.68
CA LEU A 92 -15.29 5.19 -5.32
C LEU A 92 -14.32 5.02 -6.50
N ARG A 93 -14.21 6.06 -7.33
CA ARG A 93 -13.34 6.04 -8.50
C ARG A 93 -11.87 6.02 -8.11
N GLU A 94 -11.47 6.79 -7.09
CA GLU A 94 -10.12 6.76 -6.53
C GLU A 94 -9.77 5.40 -5.94
N LEU A 95 -10.69 4.82 -5.18
CA LEU A 95 -10.50 3.49 -4.59
C LEU A 95 -10.37 2.41 -5.66
N ALA A 96 -11.20 2.46 -6.70
CA ALA A 96 -11.11 1.53 -7.83
C ALA A 96 -9.78 1.67 -8.58
N GLN A 97 -9.28 2.90 -8.79
CA GLN A 97 -7.98 3.13 -9.41
C GLN A 97 -6.83 2.56 -8.56
N SER A 98 -6.89 2.77 -7.24
CA SER A 98 -5.90 2.22 -6.30
C SER A 98 -5.86 0.69 -6.36
N LEU A 99 -7.03 0.05 -6.38
CA LEU A 99 -7.14 -1.41 -6.46
C LEU A 99 -6.53 -1.96 -7.78
N VAL A 100 -6.81 -1.32 -8.92
CA VAL A 100 -6.27 -1.71 -10.23
C VAL A 100 -4.75 -1.53 -10.28
N LEU A 101 -4.24 -0.43 -9.74
CA LEU A 101 -2.80 -0.18 -9.70
C LEU A 101 -2.08 -1.23 -8.85
N GLN A 102 -2.70 -1.64 -7.73
CA GLN A 102 -2.14 -2.65 -6.86
C GLN A 102 -2.15 -4.05 -7.48
N GLU A 103 -3.20 -4.40 -8.23
CA GLU A 103 -3.22 -5.61 -9.08
C GLU A 103 -2.06 -5.61 -10.08
N GLN A 104 -1.85 -4.51 -10.81
CA GLN A 104 -0.74 -4.41 -11.76
C GLN A 104 0.63 -4.54 -11.08
N GLN A 105 0.77 -3.99 -9.87
CA GLN A 105 1.99 -4.15 -9.09
C GLN A 105 2.21 -5.62 -8.69
N ILE A 106 1.15 -6.34 -8.31
CA ILE A 106 1.19 -7.77 -7.98
C ILE A 106 1.58 -8.58 -9.22
N GLU A 107 0.98 -8.31 -10.38
CA GLU A 107 1.35 -8.97 -11.65
C GLU A 107 2.82 -8.74 -12.00
N PHE A 108 3.30 -7.50 -11.86
CA PHE A 108 4.71 -7.18 -12.09
C PHE A 108 5.61 -7.94 -11.11
N LEU A 109 5.25 -7.99 -9.82
CA LEU A 109 6.01 -8.71 -8.82
C LEU A 109 6.08 -10.21 -9.15
N ILE A 110 4.96 -10.83 -9.54
CA ILE A 110 4.89 -12.23 -9.97
C ILE A 110 5.82 -12.48 -11.16
N ASN A 111 5.75 -11.63 -12.20
CA ASN A 111 6.61 -11.75 -13.38
C ASN A 111 8.10 -11.53 -13.07
N SER A 112 8.40 -10.77 -12.02
CA SER A 112 9.77 -10.50 -11.56
C SER A 112 10.32 -11.53 -10.58
N LEU A 113 9.56 -12.57 -10.21
CA LEU A 113 10.01 -13.57 -9.25
C LEU A 113 11.23 -14.33 -9.80
N PRO A 114 12.35 -14.36 -9.06
CA PRO A 114 13.53 -15.07 -9.49
C PRO A 114 13.27 -16.58 -9.51
N GLY A 115 13.69 -17.24 -10.59
CA GLY A 115 13.50 -18.69 -10.75
C GLY A 115 12.11 -19.10 -11.24
N LEU A 116 11.23 -18.14 -11.57
CA LEU A 116 9.97 -18.43 -12.24
C LEU A 116 10.25 -19.14 -13.58
N GLY A 117 9.69 -20.34 -13.77
CA GLY A 117 9.87 -21.15 -14.99
C GLY A 117 11.11 -22.04 -15.03
N ASN A 118 12.00 -22.00 -14.03
CA ASN A 118 13.14 -22.93 -13.93
C ASN A 118 12.76 -24.14 -13.07
N SER A 119 13.09 -25.35 -13.52
CA SER A 119 12.92 -26.54 -12.70
C SER A 119 13.88 -26.54 -11.51
N GLU A 120 13.46 -27.13 -10.40
CA GLU A 120 14.30 -27.28 -9.20
C GLU A 120 15.61 -28.01 -9.51
N GLU A 121 15.57 -28.99 -10.42
CA GLU A 121 16.76 -29.71 -10.87
C GLU A 121 17.74 -28.80 -11.63
N SER A 122 17.24 -27.95 -12.53
CA SER A 122 18.06 -26.95 -13.23
C SER A 122 18.70 -25.97 -12.24
N GLN A 123 17.92 -25.51 -11.23
CA GLN A 123 18.42 -24.65 -10.17
C GLN A 123 19.51 -25.34 -9.34
N ARG A 124 19.31 -26.61 -8.94
CA ARG A 124 20.31 -27.40 -8.21
C ARG A 124 21.59 -27.62 -9.01
N ASN A 125 21.47 -27.91 -10.30
CA ASN A 125 22.64 -28.08 -11.17
C ASN A 125 23.41 -26.76 -11.33
N ARG A 126 22.68 -25.64 -11.48
CA ARG A 126 23.28 -24.30 -11.54
C ARG A 126 24.02 -23.96 -10.24
N ILE A 127 23.47 -24.32 -9.07
CA ILE A 127 24.16 -24.12 -7.78
C ILE A 127 25.48 -24.90 -7.75
N ARG A 128 25.48 -26.18 -8.15
CA ARG A 128 26.71 -27.00 -8.17
C ARG A 128 27.77 -26.47 -9.12
N GLU A 129 27.35 -25.96 -10.28
CA GLU A 129 28.24 -25.31 -11.25
C GLU A 129 28.88 -24.06 -10.65
N LEU A 130 28.07 -23.17 -10.06
CA LEU A 130 28.54 -21.96 -9.40
C LEU A 130 29.48 -22.28 -8.22
N GLU A 131 29.19 -23.31 -7.42
CA GLU A 131 30.08 -23.75 -6.33
C GLU A 131 31.45 -24.20 -6.86
N LYS A 132 31.48 -24.86 -8.01
CA LYS A 132 32.73 -25.28 -8.65
C LYS A 132 33.51 -24.08 -9.18
N GLU A 133 32.86 -23.18 -9.91
CA GLU A 133 33.46 -21.93 -10.41
C GLU A 133 34.02 -21.10 -9.25
N LEU A 134 33.27 -20.98 -8.15
CA LEU A 134 33.69 -20.22 -6.96
C LEU A 134 34.96 -20.82 -6.35
N ARG A 135 35.05 -22.16 -6.26
CA ARG A 135 36.26 -22.84 -5.77
C ARG A 135 37.47 -22.60 -6.67
N GLU A 136 37.29 -22.63 -7.99
CA GLU A 136 38.37 -22.36 -8.95
C GLU A 136 38.89 -20.93 -8.81
N VAL A 137 37.99 -19.95 -8.72
CA VAL A 137 38.33 -18.54 -8.50
C VAL A 137 39.01 -18.31 -7.15
N GLU A 138 38.57 -19.00 -6.09
CA GLU A 138 39.22 -18.92 -4.77
C GLU A 138 40.65 -19.48 -4.80
N ASP A 139 40.88 -20.60 -5.48
CA ASP A 139 42.21 -21.18 -5.64
C ASP A 139 43.14 -20.27 -6.44
N GLU A 140 42.63 -19.63 -7.49
CA GLU A 140 43.36 -18.62 -8.25
C GLU A 140 43.70 -17.40 -7.38
N ARG A 141 42.71 -16.87 -6.64
CA ARG A 141 42.90 -15.77 -5.70
C ARG A 141 43.99 -16.09 -4.69
N LYS A 142 43.99 -17.32 -4.16
CA LYS A 142 44.98 -17.78 -3.18
C LYS A 142 46.39 -17.86 -3.77
N LYS A 143 46.54 -18.35 -5.01
CA LYS A 143 47.84 -18.37 -5.70
C LYS A 143 48.36 -16.96 -5.97
N ALA A 144 47.49 -16.06 -6.43
CA ALA A 144 47.84 -14.66 -6.65
C ALA A 144 48.23 -13.95 -5.34
N GLU A 145 47.58 -14.28 -4.23
CA GLU A 145 47.91 -13.78 -2.90
C GLU A 145 49.33 -14.22 -2.47
N VAL A 146 49.68 -15.50 -2.68
CA VAL A 146 51.02 -16.03 -2.38
C VAL A 146 52.11 -15.38 -3.25
N GLU A 147 51.85 -15.23 -4.55
CA GLU A 147 52.81 -14.57 -5.46
C GLU A 147 53.01 -13.10 -5.07
N ARG A 148 51.91 -12.39 -4.76
CA ARG A 148 51.96 -11.02 -4.27
C ARG A 148 52.79 -10.90 -3.00
N ASP A 149 52.59 -11.79 -2.02
CA ASP A 149 53.35 -11.79 -0.77
C ASP A 149 54.85 -11.96 -1.03
N LEU A 150 55.22 -12.90 -1.91
CA LEU A 150 56.61 -13.12 -2.29
C LEU A 150 57.22 -11.89 -2.98
N LEU A 151 56.50 -11.26 -3.90
CA LEU A 151 56.97 -10.05 -4.57
C LEU A 151 57.15 -8.88 -3.60
N VAL A 152 56.25 -8.75 -2.61
CA VAL A 152 56.36 -7.75 -1.54
C VAL A 152 57.60 -8.00 -0.68
N ASP A 153 57.88 -9.25 -0.30
CA ASP A 153 59.07 -9.61 0.46
C ASP A 153 60.37 -9.28 -0.31
N VAL A 154 60.43 -9.62 -1.60
CA VAL A 154 61.58 -9.28 -2.47
C VAL A 154 61.77 -7.76 -2.59
N LEU A 155 60.68 -7.01 -2.79
CA LEU A 155 60.74 -5.55 -2.84
C LEU A 155 61.22 -4.97 -1.50
N GLY A 156 60.74 -5.51 -0.38
CA GLY A 156 61.19 -5.16 0.96
C GLY A 156 62.70 -5.33 1.12
N GLU A 157 63.27 -6.45 0.67
CA GLU A 157 64.71 -6.69 0.73
C GLU A 157 65.51 -5.67 -0.12
N VAL A 158 65.04 -5.36 -1.33
CA VAL A 158 65.69 -4.39 -2.22
C VAL A 158 65.64 -2.98 -1.62
N ILE A 159 64.52 -2.57 -1.02
CA ILE A 159 64.39 -1.27 -0.35
C ILE A 159 65.33 -1.16 0.84
N VAL A 160 65.42 -2.21 1.68
CA VAL A 160 66.31 -2.23 2.86
C VAL A 160 67.78 -2.13 2.42
N ARG A 161 68.19 -2.90 1.39
CA ARG A 161 69.55 -2.81 0.82
C ARG A 161 69.83 -1.46 0.16
N GLY A 162 68.83 -0.88 -0.51
CA GLY A 162 68.93 0.45 -1.12
C GLY A 162 69.10 1.56 -0.09
N SER A 163 68.37 1.49 1.04
CA SER A 163 68.47 2.44 2.15
C SER A 163 69.83 2.39 2.86
N GLN A 164 70.52 1.26 2.87
CA GLN A 164 71.86 1.12 3.45
C GLN A 164 72.98 1.66 2.54
N ARG A 165 72.70 1.92 1.26
CA ARG A 165 73.69 2.41 0.28
C ARG A 165 73.66 3.94 0.07
N ILE A 166 72.80 4.65 0.79
CA ILE A 166 72.73 6.12 0.75
C ILE A 166 73.48 6.64 1.98
N PRO A 167 74.69 7.23 1.82
CA PRO A 167 75.40 7.92 2.90
C PRO A 167 74.75 9.26 3.28
#